data_AF-A0A7Y0MEX4-F1
#
_entry.id   AF-A0A7Y0MEX4-F1
#
_cell.length_a   1.000
_cell.length_b   1.000
_cell.length_c   1.000
_cell.angle_alpha   90.00
_cell.angle_beta   90.00
_cell.angle_gamma   90.00
#
_symmetry.space_group_name_H-M   'P 1'
#
loop_
_entity.id
_entity.type
_entity.pdbx_description
1 polymer ?
#
loop_
_entity_poly.entity_id
_entity_poly.type
_entity_poly.pdbx_seq_one_letter_code
_entity_poly.pdbx_strand_id
1 'polypeptide(L)'
;MRLVIVLGVGIFFAAPLLQPTAVVTTDDVLLSCSCFRKRIPLRDIASVDPSSFPTLGYGYRILGKNHRGFIAGGPQVRILLDSGKQYEVSVESVEDFISAISAAMNGNGRR
;
A
#
# COMPACT_ATOMS: atom_id res chain seq x y z
N MET A 1 20.26 -16.06 16.22
CA MET A 1 19.68 -16.65 14.99
C MET A 1 18.58 -15.70 14.52
N ARG A 2 18.71 -15.15 13.31
CA ARG A 2 17.72 -14.21 12.73
C ARG A 2 16.83 -14.99 11.77
N LEU A 3 15.54 -15.08 12.08
CA LEU A 3 14.53 -15.71 11.25
C LEU A 3 14.17 -14.73 10.12
N VAL A 4 14.49 -15.08 8.88
CA VAL A 4 14.08 -14.35 7.68
C VAL A 4 13.00 -15.19 7.02
N ILE A 5 11.75 -14.72 7.05
CA ILE A 5 10.63 -15.38 6.37
C ILE A 5 10.62 -14.86 4.93
N VAL A 6 11.03 -15.72 3.99
CA VAL A 6 10.87 -15.49 2.55
C VAL A 6 9.66 -16.30 2.11
N LEU A 7 8.50 -15.66 2.01
CA LEU A 7 7.31 -16.22 1.37
C LEU A 7 7.40 -15.93 -0.13
N GLY A 8 7.65 -16.96 -0.92
CA GLY A 8 7.46 -16.93 -2.37
C GLY A 8 6.34 -17.88 -2.78
N VAL A 9 5.52 -17.49 -3.74
CA VAL A 9 5.45 -18.05 -5.11
C VAL A 9 4.15 -17.56 -5.77
N GLY A 10 4.28 -17.00 -6.98
CA GLY A 10 3.16 -16.71 -7.88
C GLY A 10 3.64 -16.06 -9.18
N ILE A 11 3.97 -16.88 -10.17
CA ILE A 11 4.42 -16.43 -11.49
C ILE A 11 3.25 -15.76 -12.22
N PHE A 12 3.28 -14.42 -12.32
CA PHE A 12 2.54 -13.67 -13.33
C PHE A 12 3.55 -13.12 -14.35
N PHE A 13 3.68 -13.79 -15.49
CA PHE A 13 4.34 -13.23 -16.67
C PHE A 13 3.46 -12.12 -17.27
N ALA A 14 3.53 -10.94 -16.69
CA ALA A 14 3.04 -9.70 -17.28
C ALA A 14 4.03 -8.58 -16.91
N ALA A 15 4.91 -8.22 -17.86
CA ALA A 15 5.85 -7.10 -17.84
C ALA A 15 6.10 -6.44 -16.45
N PRO A 16 7.21 -6.76 -15.73
CA PRO A 16 7.44 -6.35 -14.35
C PRO A 16 7.67 -4.84 -14.13
N LEU A 17 7.46 -4.00 -15.14
CA LEU A 17 7.86 -2.58 -15.13
C LEU A 17 6.70 -1.60 -14.88
N LEU A 18 5.45 -2.06 -14.87
CA LEU A 18 4.28 -1.16 -14.82
C LEU A 18 3.28 -1.47 -13.70
N GLN A 19 3.46 -2.54 -12.93
CA GLN A 19 2.50 -2.89 -11.88
C GLN A 19 2.75 -2.02 -10.62
N PRO A 20 1.72 -1.35 -10.10
CA PRO A 20 1.83 -0.71 -8.80
C PRO A 20 2.08 -1.76 -7.72
N THR A 21 2.96 -1.45 -6.79
CA THR A 21 3.28 -2.27 -5.63
C THR A 21 3.13 -1.47 -4.35
N ALA A 22 2.65 -2.15 -3.32
CA ALA A 22 2.51 -1.61 -1.97
C ALA A 22 3.24 -2.53 -1.01
N VAL A 23 4.28 -2.02 -0.36
CA VAL A 23 5.13 -2.80 0.55
C VAL A 23 5.10 -2.13 1.92
N VAL A 24 4.72 -2.90 2.94
CA VAL A 24 4.77 -2.46 4.33
C VAL A 24 6.16 -2.81 4.90
N THR A 25 6.84 -1.83 5.46
CA THR A 25 8.12 -1.99 6.16
C THR A 25 7.93 -1.70 7.66
N THR A 26 9.00 -1.75 8.45
CA THR A 26 8.94 -1.48 9.89
C THR A 26 8.54 -0.05 10.22
N ASP A 27 8.90 0.90 9.38
CA ASP A 27 8.75 2.34 9.65
C ASP A 27 7.85 3.05 8.65
N ASP A 28 7.73 2.48 7.44
CA ASP A 28 7.09 3.13 6.30
C ASP A 28 6.20 2.15 5.51
N VAL A 29 5.20 2.68 4.81
CA VAL A 29 4.57 2.03 3.65
C VAL A 29 5.18 2.64 2.39
N LEU A 30 5.73 1.77 1.52
CA LEU A 30 6.26 2.14 0.22
C LEU A 30 5.24 1.81 -0.86
N LEU A 31 4.73 2.85 -1.52
CA LEU A 31 3.90 2.75 -2.72
C LEU A 31 4.77 3.04 -3.93
N SER A 32 4.70 2.21 -4.96
CA SER A 32 5.47 2.39 -6.18
C SER A 32 4.62 2.03 -7.39
N CYS A 33 4.77 2.76 -8.50
CA CYS A 33 4.24 2.41 -9.81
C CYS A 33 5.11 3.05 -10.87
N SER A 34 5.75 2.26 -11.73
CA SER A 34 6.62 2.75 -12.81
C SER A 34 7.62 3.82 -12.32
N CYS A 35 7.38 5.09 -12.62
CA CYS A 35 8.23 6.24 -12.28
C CYS A 35 7.81 6.96 -10.97
N PHE A 36 6.65 6.62 -10.41
CA PHE A 36 6.13 7.26 -9.20
C PHE A 36 6.41 6.40 -7.99
N ARG A 37 7.01 7.00 -6.97
CA ARG A 37 7.22 6.36 -5.67
C ARG A 37 6.74 7.28 -4.57
N LYS A 38 6.07 6.73 -3.58
CA LYS A 38 5.65 7.43 -2.38
C LYS A 38 5.99 6.59 -1.16
N ARG A 39 6.82 7.16 -0.30
CA ARG A 39 7.05 6.66 1.06
C ARG A 39 6.09 7.37 2.01
N ILE A 40 5.38 6.60 2.83
CA ILE A 40 4.43 7.06 3.84
C ILE A 40 4.92 6.55 5.18
N PRO A 41 5.45 7.41 6.07
CA PRO A 41 5.78 7.01 7.44
C PRO A 41 4.53 6.45 8.14
N LEU A 42 4.66 5.33 8.86
CA LEU A 42 3.54 4.71 9.57
C LEU A 42 2.92 5.65 10.61
N ARG A 43 3.73 6.51 11.22
CA ARG A 43 3.29 7.52 12.19
C ARG A 43 2.38 8.61 11.60
N ASP A 44 2.37 8.76 10.27
CA ASP A 44 1.55 9.75 9.58
C ASP A 44 0.21 9.15 9.11
N ILE A 45 0.00 7.83 9.31
CA ILE A 45 -1.20 7.10 8.89
C ILE A 45 -2.25 7.21 9.99
N ALA A 46 -3.37 7.85 9.65
CA ALA A 46 -4.54 7.99 10.53
C ALA A 46 -5.41 6.73 10.52
N SER A 47 -5.68 6.18 9.33
CA SER A 47 -6.44 4.94 9.17
C SER A 47 -6.08 4.21 7.88
N VAL A 48 -6.34 2.90 7.87
CA VAL A 48 -6.28 2.06 6.67
C VAL A 48 -7.53 1.21 6.64
N ASP A 49 -8.31 1.36 5.58
CA ASP A 49 -9.63 0.75 5.47
C ASP A 49 -9.79 0.03 4.13
N PRO A 50 -10.57 -1.06 4.07
CA PRO A 50 -11.02 -1.62 2.80
C PRO A 50 -11.68 -0.52 1.97
N SER A 51 -11.39 -0.51 0.67
CA SER A 51 -11.94 0.50 -0.23
C SER A 51 -12.81 -0.11 -1.31
N SER A 52 -13.89 0.59 -1.62
CA SER A 52 -14.79 0.30 -2.73
C SER A 52 -14.76 1.42 -3.77
N PHE A 53 -13.71 2.26 -3.76
CA PHE A 53 -13.60 3.36 -4.71
C PHE A 53 -13.55 2.80 -6.14
N PRO A 54 -14.46 3.21 -7.04
CA PRO A 54 -14.47 2.70 -8.40
C PRO A 54 -13.28 3.30 -9.15
N THR A 55 -12.18 2.54 -9.23
CA THR A 55 -11.01 2.93 -10.00
C THR A 55 -11.06 2.29 -11.39
N LEU A 56 -10.96 3.12 -12.43
CA LEU A 56 -10.84 2.67 -13.81
C LEU A 56 -9.38 2.77 -14.29
N GLY A 57 -8.87 1.64 -14.80
CA GLY A 57 -7.55 1.52 -15.41
C GLY A 57 -6.41 1.26 -14.41
N TYR A 58 -5.17 1.43 -14.88
CA TYR A 58 -3.96 1.01 -14.17
C TYR A 58 -2.96 2.17 -14.03
N GLY A 59 -2.19 2.16 -12.94
CA GLY A 59 -1.04 3.03 -12.68
C GLY A 59 -1.27 4.09 -11.60
N TYR A 60 -0.43 5.13 -11.62
CA TYR A 60 -0.61 6.30 -10.76
C TYR A 60 -1.75 7.19 -11.27
N ARG A 61 -2.62 7.64 -10.37
CA ARG A 61 -3.82 8.43 -10.70
C ARG A 61 -4.05 9.60 -9.76
N ILE A 62 -4.60 10.68 -10.30
CA ILE A 62 -5.13 11.81 -9.55
C ILE A 62 -6.65 11.59 -9.46
N LEU A 63 -7.13 11.21 -8.27
CA LEU A 63 -8.55 10.86 -8.05
C LEU A 63 -9.38 12.03 -7.49
N GLY A 64 -8.70 13.10 -7.05
CA GLY A 64 -9.35 14.29 -6.50
C GLY A 64 -8.37 15.19 -5.75
N LYS A 65 -8.91 16.20 -5.06
CA LYS A 65 -8.13 17.04 -4.15
C LYS A 65 -7.61 16.15 -3.00
N ASN A 66 -6.29 16.16 -2.79
CA ASN A 66 -5.61 15.33 -1.80
C ASN A 66 -5.81 13.81 -1.94
N HIS A 67 -6.34 13.34 -3.08
CA HIS A 67 -6.59 11.93 -3.33
C HIS A 67 -5.76 11.42 -4.51
N ARG A 68 -4.92 10.41 -4.27
CA ARG A 68 -4.07 9.78 -5.28
C ARG A 68 -4.28 8.28 -5.29
N GLY A 69 -4.15 7.66 -6.46
CA GLY A 69 -4.29 6.21 -6.63
C GLY A 69 -3.00 5.55 -7.13
N PHE A 70 -2.69 4.37 -6.61
CA PHE A 70 -1.71 3.42 -7.14
C PHE A 70 -2.47 2.13 -7.51
N ILE A 71 -3.00 2.08 -8.73
CA ILE A 71 -4.08 1.15 -9.10
C ILE A 71 -3.58 0.05 -10.01
N ALA A 72 -3.74 -1.20 -9.59
CA ALA A 72 -3.32 -2.40 -10.32
C ALA A 72 -4.52 -3.29 -10.70
N GLY A 73 -5.75 -2.85 -10.39
CA GLY A 73 -6.93 -3.71 -10.36
C GLY A 73 -6.96 -4.62 -9.12
N GLY A 74 -8.06 -5.35 -8.94
CA GLY A 74 -8.23 -6.25 -7.80
C GLY A 74 -8.64 -5.55 -6.49
N PRO A 75 -8.40 -6.20 -5.33
CA PRO A 75 -8.72 -5.67 -4.01
C PRO A 75 -8.00 -4.35 -3.75
N GLN A 76 -8.65 -3.46 -3.00
CA GLN A 76 -8.15 -2.10 -2.75
C GLN A 76 -8.31 -1.71 -1.29
N VAL A 77 -7.38 -0.90 -0.84
CA VAL A 77 -7.40 -0.24 0.46
C VAL A 77 -7.23 1.25 0.27
N ARG A 78 -7.79 2.00 1.21
CA ARG A 78 -7.57 3.43 1.33
C ARG A 78 -6.73 3.70 2.56
N ILE A 79 -5.60 4.37 2.34
CA ILE A 79 -4.73 4.87 3.40
C ILE A 79 -5.04 6.35 3.60
N LEU A 80 -5.58 6.71 4.76
CA LEU A 80 -5.80 8.10 5.17
C LEU A 80 -4.64 8.55 6.04
N LEU A 81 -4.06 9.70 5.72
CA LEU A 81 -3.01 10.33 6.52
C LEU A 81 -3.61 11.41 7.44
N ASP A 82 -2.93 11.71 8.54
CA ASP A 82 -3.32 12.78 9.48
C ASP A 82 -3.44 14.14 8.80
N SER A 83 -2.65 14.36 7.74
CA SER A 83 -2.73 15.57 6.91
C SER A 83 -4.02 15.70 6.07
N GLY A 84 -4.91 14.71 6.10
CA GLY A 84 -6.09 14.62 5.24
C GLY A 84 -5.79 14.19 3.80
N LYS A 85 -4.54 13.80 3.49
CA LYS A 85 -4.19 13.14 2.23
C LYS A 85 -4.64 11.70 2.27
N GLN A 86 -5.17 11.22 1.15
CA GLN A 86 -5.63 9.85 1.00
C GLN A 86 -5.01 9.19 -0.23
N TYR A 87 -4.67 7.92 -0.05
CA TYR A 87 -4.10 7.07 -1.09
C TYR A 87 -4.97 5.85 -1.30
N GLU A 88 -5.47 5.70 -2.52
CA GLU A 88 -6.13 4.49 -3.00
C GLU A 88 -5.06 3.53 -3.51
N VAL A 89 -5.01 2.30 -3.01
CA VAL A 89 -3.91 1.38 -3.28
C VAL A 89 -4.48 -0.01 -3.58
N SER A 90 -4.15 -0.53 -4.76
CA SER A 90 -4.40 -1.94 -5.05
C SER A 90 -3.43 -2.83 -4.29
N VAL A 91 -3.98 -3.88 -3.68
CA VAL A 91 -3.25 -4.85 -2.87
C VAL A 91 -3.68 -6.26 -3.25
N GLU A 92 -2.84 -7.25 -2.97
CA GLU A 92 -3.18 -8.65 -3.22
C GLU A 92 -4.29 -9.15 -2.29
N SER A 93 -4.23 -8.74 -1.02
CA SER A 93 -5.18 -9.11 0.04
C SER A 93 -5.39 -7.94 0.99
N VAL A 94 -6.65 -7.53 1.18
CA VAL A 94 -7.02 -6.41 2.06
C VAL A 94 -6.72 -6.75 3.52
N GLU A 95 -7.10 -7.95 3.96
CA GLU A 95 -6.94 -8.38 5.34
C GLU A 95 -5.46 -8.50 5.74
N ASP A 96 -4.64 -9.10 4.88
CA ASP A 96 -3.21 -9.27 5.14
C ASP A 96 -2.50 -7.92 5.18
N PHE A 97 -2.87 -7.00 4.29
CA PHE A 97 -2.26 -5.67 4.24
C PHE A 97 -2.60 -4.82 5.49
N ILE A 98 -3.87 -4.80 5.90
CA ILE A 98 -4.30 -4.10 7.13
C ILE A 98 -3.64 -4.72 8.35
N SER A 99 -3.55 -6.06 8.40
CA SER A 99 -2.88 -6.78 9.49
C SER A 99 -1.39 -6.45 9.55
N ALA A 100 -0.71 -6.38 8.41
CA ALA A 100 0.70 -6.03 8.32
C ALA A 100 0.97 -4.60 8.82
N ILE A 101 0.14 -3.63 8.43
CA ILE A 101 0.25 -2.23 8.93
C ILE A 101 -0.01 -2.18 10.43
N SER A 102 -1.06 -2.85 10.91
CA SER A 102 -1.42 -2.87 12.33
C SER A 102 -0.30 -3.49 13.17
N ALA A 103 0.30 -4.59 12.71
CA ALA A 103 1.45 -5.22 13.35
C ALA A 103 2.68 -4.29 13.38
N ALA A 104 2.97 -3.59 12.28
CA ALA A 104 4.08 -2.65 12.19
C ALA A 104 3.89 -1.43 13.12
N MET A 105 2.68 -0.86 13.17
CA MET A 105 2.36 0.27 14.06
C MET A 105 2.47 -0.12 15.54
N ASN A 106 1.95 -1.30 15.93
CA ASN A 106 2.04 -1.81 17.30
C ASN A 106 3.47 -2.20 17.69
N GLY A 107 4.28 -2.67 16.74
CA GLY A 107 5.70 -2.98 16.96
C GLY A 107 6.54 -1.73 17.21
N ASN A 108 6.15 -0.57 16.67
CA ASN A 108 6.88 0.68 16.80
C ASN A 108 6.59 1.43 18.12
N GLY A 109 5.46 1.16 18.77
CA GLY A 109 5.09 1.76 20.08
C GLY A 109 5.81 1.16 21.30
N ARG A 110 6.76 0.23 21.11
CA ARG A 110 7.52 -0.43 22.18
C ARG A 110 8.98 0.05 22.32
N ARG A 111 9.33 1.22 21.79
CA ARG A 111 10.67 1.81 21.92
C ARG A 111 10.63 3.18 22.56
#